data_AF-A0A6A2ZM13-F1
#
_entry.id   AF-A0A6A2ZM13-F1
#
_cell.length_a   1.000
_cell.length_b   1.000
_cell.length_c   1.000
_cell.angle_alpha   90.00
_cell.angle_beta   90.00
_cell.angle_gamma   90.00
#
_symmetry.space_group_name_H-M   'P 1'
#
loop_
_entity.id
_entity.type
_entity.pdbx_description
1 polymer ?
#
loop_
_entity_poly.entity_id
_entity_poly.type
_entity_poly.pdbx_seq_one_letter_code
_entity_poly.pdbx_strand_id
1 'polypeptide(L)'
;MPISSFNETMHRCTTDASVHKMHSMLYYHWDTSMHALCIDELIAFDVSILKECIDALPVHRYAFKQILGFNLMHRCTMNPFKRYVEIGRVALVNYGKDYGKLVFIVDVVDQNRALVDAPDMVRSQMNFKRLTLTDIKIDINRVPKKTTLIDAMEKTDVKNKWENSSWGRKLIVQKRRTSLNDFDRFKLKLAKIKKAGMLGRKLAKLKKETAA
;
A
#
# COMPACT_ATOMS: atom_id res chain seq x y z
N MET A 1 -32.10 31.65 37.83
CA MET A 1 -32.76 32.30 36.68
C MET A 1 -33.02 31.25 35.61
N PRO A 2 -34.21 31.23 34.98
CA PRO A 2 -34.78 30.02 34.39
C PRO A 2 -34.36 29.77 32.93
N ILE A 3 -34.45 28.49 32.54
CA ILE A 3 -34.04 27.82 31.29
C ILE A 3 -34.82 28.31 30.03
N SER A 4 -35.69 29.31 30.16
CA SER A 4 -36.59 29.76 29.09
C SER A 4 -35.94 30.69 28.05
N SER A 5 -34.80 31.33 28.33
CA SER A 5 -34.17 32.28 27.39
C SER A 5 -33.26 31.63 26.33
N PHE A 6 -33.08 30.30 26.36
CA PHE A 6 -32.22 29.58 25.42
C PHE A 6 -32.98 29.01 24.21
N ASN A 7 -34.28 28.75 24.36
CA ASN A 7 -35.12 28.20 23.29
C ASN A 7 -35.66 29.27 22.31
N GLU A 8 -35.65 30.55 22.67
CA GLU A 8 -36.08 31.63 21.77
C GLU A 8 -35.00 32.05 20.75
N THR A 9 -33.73 31.74 21.00
CA THR A 9 -32.62 32.05 20.08
C THR A 9 -32.46 31.00 18.97
N MET A 10 -32.84 29.75 19.21
CA MET A 10 -32.80 28.66 18.21
C MET A 10 -33.88 28.80 17.14
N HIS A 11 -35.03 29.38 17.46
CA HIS A 11 -36.15 29.55 16.52
C HIS A 11 -36.00 30.74 15.55
N ARG A 12 -34.95 31.56 15.67
CA ARG A 12 -34.72 32.72 14.79
C ARG A 12 -33.64 32.50 13.72
N CYS A 13 -32.98 31.34 13.69
CA CYS A 13 -31.99 30.99 12.66
C CYS A 13 -32.50 30.04 11.56
N THR A 14 -33.69 29.45 11.70
CA THR A 14 -34.24 28.49 10.72
C THR A 14 -35.11 29.15 9.63
N THR A 15 -35.07 30.48 9.49
CA THR A 15 -35.79 31.23 8.44
C THR A 15 -34.84 32.10 7.61
N ASP A 16 -33.65 31.57 7.29
CA ASP A 16 -32.79 32.20 6.28
C ASP A 16 -32.85 31.38 4.97
N ALA A 17 -33.55 31.94 3.98
CA ALA A 17 -33.83 31.32 2.68
C ALA A 17 -32.57 31.01 1.84
N SER A 18 -31.39 31.43 2.31
CA SER A 18 -30.09 31.26 1.68
C SER A 18 -29.55 29.83 1.77
N VAL A 19 -29.90 29.07 2.82
CA VAL A 19 -29.34 27.72 3.09
C VAL A 19 -30.05 26.63 2.28
N HIS A 20 -31.33 26.82 1.97
CA HIS A 20 -32.12 25.84 1.21
C HIS A 20 -31.76 25.77 -0.28
N LYS A 21 -31.19 26.85 -0.84
CA LYS A 21 -30.80 26.96 -2.25
C LYS A 21 -29.45 26.29 -2.55
N MET A 22 -28.56 26.15 -1.55
CA MET A 22 -27.30 25.40 -1.70
C MET A 22 -27.50 23.89 -1.68
N HIS A 23 -28.46 23.39 -0.88
CA HIS A 23 -28.73 21.95 -0.80
C HIS A 23 -29.42 21.38 -2.06
N SER A 24 -30.16 22.21 -2.80
CA SER A 24 -30.79 21.82 -4.07
C SER A 24 -29.83 21.79 -5.26
N MET A 25 -28.69 22.48 -5.24
CA MET A 25 -27.75 22.52 -6.38
C MET A 25 -26.74 21.36 -6.38
N LEU A 26 -26.43 20.80 -5.21
CA LEU A 26 -25.43 19.74 -5.06
C LEU A 26 -25.99 18.33 -5.28
N TYR A 27 -27.31 18.17 -5.42
CA TYR A 27 -27.97 16.87 -5.61
C TYR A 27 -28.33 16.52 -7.07
N TYR A 28 -28.06 17.40 -8.05
CA TYR A 28 -28.45 17.18 -9.46
C TYR A 28 -27.29 17.11 -10.46
N HIS A 29 -26.03 17.03 -10.02
CA HIS A 29 -24.87 16.96 -10.93
C HIS A 29 -24.12 15.62 -10.94
N TRP A 30 -24.70 14.56 -10.38
CA TRP A 30 -24.07 13.23 -10.28
C TRP A 30 -24.88 12.11 -10.92
N ASP A 31 -25.55 12.39 -12.04
CA ASP A 31 -26.13 11.32 -12.85
C ASP A 31 -26.26 11.70 -14.33
N THR A 32 -25.14 11.68 -15.06
CA THR A 32 -25.10 11.27 -16.48
C THR A 32 -23.66 11.18 -16.99
N SER A 33 -23.43 10.19 -17.86
CA SER A 33 -22.28 10.00 -18.76
C SER A 33 -21.02 9.27 -18.25
N MET A 34 -21.08 7.94 -18.37
CA MET A 34 -19.96 7.12 -18.84
C MET A 34 -19.44 7.64 -20.19
N HIS A 35 -18.13 7.85 -20.35
CA HIS A 35 -17.28 7.37 -21.45
C HIS A 35 -15.91 8.09 -21.44
N ALA A 36 -14.85 7.27 -21.43
CA ALA A 36 -13.54 7.45 -22.08
C ALA A 36 -12.81 8.82 -22.10
N LEU A 37 -11.51 8.75 -21.79
CA LEU A 37 -10.33 9.52 -22.25
C LEU A 37 -9.44 9.89 -21.03
N CYS A 38 -8.30 9.23 -20.83
CA CYS A 38 -6.96 9.52 -21.39
C CYS A 38 -6.30 10.80 -20.85
N ILE A 39 -5.14 10.60 -20.20
CA ILE A 39 -3.92 11.44 -20.17
C ILE A 39 -3.93 12.71 -19.28
N ASP A 40 -2.97 12.69 -18.33
CA ASP A 40 -2.14 13.77 -17.78
C ASP A 40 -2.65 15.22 -17.81
N GLU A 41 -2.93 15.77 -16.62
CA GLU A 41 -2.48 17.09 -16.15
C GLU A 41 -3.16 17.40 -14.80
N LEU A 42 -2.39 17.52 -13.71
CA LEU A 42 -2.49 18.65 -12.77
C LEU A 42 -1.42 18.54 -11.69
N ILE A 43 -0.29 19.16 -12.03
CA ILE A 43 0.65 19.76 -11.09
C ILE A 43 -0.04 20.99 -10.46
N ALA A 44 0.31 21.26 -9.21
CA ALA A 44 0.02 22.46 -8.41
C ALA A 44 -1.36 22.54 -7.73
N PHE A 45 -1.41 22.08 -6.47
CA PHE A 45 -2.22 22.76 -5.45
C PHE A 45 -1.37 22.95 -4.19
N ASP A 46 -1.25 24.21 -3.81
CA ASP A 46 -0.24 24.78 -2.92
C ASP A 46 -0.51 24.42 -1.45
N VAL A 47 0.46 23.78 -0.78
CA VAL A 47 0.40 23.31 0.63
C VAL A 47 0.60 24.48 1.62
N SER A 48 0.75 25.71 1.13
CA SER A 48 0.99 26.91 1.93
C SER A 48 -0.29 27.49 2.57
N ILE A 49 -1.44 27.45 1.89
CA ILE A 49 -2.69 28.07 2.38
C ILE A 49 -3.33 27.29 3.54
N LEU A 50 -3.07 25.98 3.64
CA LEU A 50 -3.58 25.14 4.75
C LEU A 50 -2.78 25.29 6.05
N LYS A 51 -1.62 25.96 6.02
CA LYS A 51 -0.75 26.12 7.19
C LYS A 51 -1.00 27.40 7.97
N GLU A 52 -1.59 28.43 7.35
CA GLU A 52 -1.92 29.69 8.04
C GLU A 52 -3.23 29.63 8.84
N CYS A 53 -4.17 28.74 8.50
CA CYS A 53 -5.44 28.64 9.22
C CYS A 53 -5.39 27.85 10.54
N ILE A 54 -4.35 27.03 10.77
CA ILE A 54 -4.27 26.16 11.95
C ILE A 54 -3.74 26.89 13.20
N ASP A 55 -3.06 28.02 13.04
CA ASP A 55 -2.41 28.74 14.16
C ASP A 55 -3.24 29.91 14.73
N ALA A 56 -4.49 30.11 14.29
CA ALA A 56 -5.29 31.30 14.63
C ALA A 56 -6.39 31.12 15.71
N LEU A 57 -6.49 29.99 16.42
CA LEU A 57 -7.51 29.84 17.48
C LEU A 57 -6.95 29.15 18.75
N PRO A 58 -6.59 29.93 19.79
CA PRO A 58 -6.41 29.42 21.13
C PRO A 58 -7.78 29.34 21.86
N VAL A 59 -7.87 28.44 22.83
CA VAL A 59 -8.98 28.19 23.78
C VAL A 59 -10.30 27.61 23.23
N HIS A 60 -10.29 26.31 22.90
CA HIS A 60 -11.17 25.31 23.57
C HIS A 60 -10.72 23.88 23.21
N ARG A 61 -9.68 23.42 23.91
CA ARG A 61 -9.38 21.99 24.05
C ARG A 61 -10.51 21.41 24.91
N TYR A 62 -11.15 20.32 24.46
CA TYR A 62 -12.24 19.57 25.11
C TYR A 62 -13.66 20.10 24.93
N ALA A 63 -14.25 19.92 23.74
CA ALA A 63 -15.69 19.62 23.55
C ALA A 63 -16.07 19.33 22.08
N PHE A 64 -15.23 18.61 21.32
CA PHE A 64 -15.58 18.22 19.94
C PHE A 64 -15.08 16.79 19.62
N LYS A 65 -15.38 15.86 20.54
CA LYS A 65 -15.16 14.41 20.33
C LYS A 65 -16.46 13.62 20.39
N GLN A 66 -17.60 14.31 20.27
CA GLN A 66 -18.92 13.68 20.34
C GLN A 66 -19.95 14.57 19.62
N ILE A 67 -19.82 14.72 18.30
CA ILE A 67 -20.84 15.01 17.27
C ILE A 67 -20.03 15.14 15.97
N LEU A 68 -19.61 13.99 15.46
CA LEU A 68 -19.31 13.67 14.06
C LEU A 68 -19.16 12.14 14.01
N GLY A 69 -20.26 11.48 14.41
CA GLY A 69 -20.52 10.11 14.04
C GLY A 69 -21.21 10.12 12.68
N PHE A 70 -20.44 10.19 11.60
CA PHE A 70 -20.85 10.08 10.20
C PHE A 70 -19.52 10.04 9.40
N ASN A 71 -18.99 8.97 8.82
CA ASN A 71 -19.56 7.74 8.30
C ASN A 71 -18.70 6.54 8.72
N LEU A 72 -19.28 5.62 9.49
CA LEU A 72 -18.86 4.23 9.52
C LEU A 72 -19.38 3.55 8.25
N MET A 73 -18.82 3.86 7.08
CA MET A 73 -19.19 3.14 5.85
C MET A 73 -18.10 3.16 4.78
N HIS A 74 -16.87 2.79 5.16
CA HIS A 74 -16.13 1.89 4.28
C HIS A 74 -16.26 0.49 4.88
N ARG A 75 -17.43 -0.12 4.64
CA ARG A 75 -17.47 -1.58 4.47
C ARG A 75 -16.73 -1.85 3.16
N CYS A 76 -15.42 -1.67 3.21
CA CYS A 76 -14.51 -2.13 2.19
C CYS A 76 -14.80 -3.62 2.12
N THR A 77 -15.37 -4.07 1.02
CA THR A 77 -15.54 -5.48 0.69
C THR A 77 -14.14 -6.05 0.55
N MET A 78 -13.48 -6.28 1.69
CA MET A 78 -12.19 -6.92 1.74
C MET A 78 -12.44 -8.36 1.34
N ASN A 79 -12.34 -8.63 0.04
CA ASN A 79 -12.19 -9.99 -0.42
C ASN A 79 -11.03 -10.60 0.40
N PRO A 80 -11.28 -11.70 1.13
CA PRO A 80 -10.28 -12.27 2.04
C PRO A 80 -9.03 -12.75 1.28
N PHE A 81 -9.19 -13.01 -0.01
CA PHE A 81 -8.13 -13.46 -0.90
C PHE A 81 -7.58 -12.28 -1.71
N LYS A 82 -6.26 -12.08 -1.61
CA LYS A 82 -5.50 -11.07 -2.37
C LYS A 82 -4.70 -11.66 -3.52
N ARG A 83 -4.28 -12.92 -3.39
CA ARG A 83 -3.37 -13.60 -4.33
C ARG A 83 -4.09 -14.76 -4.98
N TYR A 84 -4.65 -14.50 -6.15
CA TYR A 84 -5.33 -15.53 -6.94
C TYR A 84 -4.35 -16.22 -7.87
N VAL A 85 -4.65 -17.48 -8.21
CA VAL A 85 -3.96 -18.20 -9.27
C VAL A 85 -4.45 -17.62 -10.59
N GLU A 86 -3.57 -16.88 -11.26
CA GLU A 86 -3.86 -16.18 -12.51
C GLU A 86 -2.67 -16.32 -13.46
N ILE A 87 -2.94 -16.25 -14.75
CA ILE A 87 -1.91 -16.19 -15.78
C ILE A 87 -1.08 -14.91 -15.59
N GLY A 88 0.24 -15.04 -15.68
CA GLY A 88 1.20 -13.95 -15.53
C GLY A 88 1.56 -13.58 -14.09
N ARG A 89 0.98 -14.25 -13.09
CA ARG A 89 1.38 -14.04 -11.70
C ARG A 89 2.76 -14.65 -11.43
N VAL A 90 3.57 -13.90 -10.69
CA VAL A 90 4.91 -14.33 -10.27
C VAL A 90 4.79 -15.16 -9.00
N ALA A 91 5.47 -16.30 -8.98
CA ALA A 91 5.54 -17.19 -7.84
C ALA A 91 7.00 -17.49 -7.47
N LEU A 92 7.22 -17.78 -6.19
CA LEU A 92 8.49 -18.28 -5.67
C LEU A 92 8.40 -19.80 -5.48
N VAL A 93 9.44 -20.53 -5.91
CA VAL A 93 9.53 -21.97 -5.67
C VAL A 93 10.07 -22.25 -4.27
N ASN A 94 9.30 -23.00 -3.46
CA ASN A 94 9.61 -23.30 -2.05
C ASN A 94 10.48 -24.53 -1.83
N TYR A 95 10.49 -25.50 -2.76
CA TYR A 95 11.31 -26.70 -2.63
C TYR A 95 11.51 -27.39 -3.99
N GLY A 96 12.53 -28.24 -4.08
CA GLY A 96 12.92 -28.96 -5.29
C GLY A 96 14.19 -28.42 -5.94
N LYS A 97 14.48 -28.89 -7.15
CA LYS A 97 15.70 -28.53 -7.90
C LYS A 97 15.79 -27.01 -8.19
N ASP A 98 14.65 -26.36 -8.36
CA ASP A 98 14.54 -24.94 -8.69
C ASP A 98 14.25 -24.04 -7.47
N TYR A 99 14.68 -24.47 -6.28
CA TYR A 99 14.44 -23.75 -5.03
C TYR A 99 14.93 -22.29 -5.07
N GLY A 100 14.07 -21.36 -4.62
CA GLY A 100 14.40 -19.95 -4.51
C GLY A 100 14.45 -19.20 -5.84
N LYS A 101 14.05 -19.83 -6.95
CA LYS A 101 13.86 -19.17 -8.24
C LYS A 101 12.48 -18.53 -8.32
N LEU A 102 12.43 -17.39 -9.01
CA LEU A 102 11.18 -16.77 -9.41
C LEU A 102 10.69 -17.37 -10.70
N VAL A 103 9.40 -17.62 -10.75
CA VAL A 103 8.76 -18.27 -11.87
C VAL A 103 7.43 -17.60 -12.20
N PHE A 104 7.02 -17.70 -13.46
CA PHE A 104 5.79 -17.12 -13.98
C PHE A 104 4.78 -18.22 -14.27
N ILE A 105 3.53 -18.04 -13.84
CA ILE A 105 2.44 -18.95 -14.21
C ILE A 105 1.99 -18.59 -15.62
N VAL A 106 2.18 -19.52 -16.55
CA VAL A 106 1.89 -19.34 -17.98
C VAL A 106 0.52 -19.88 -18.33
N ASP A 107 0.17 -21.02 -17.72
CA ASP A 107 -1.14 -21.66 -17.87
C ASP A 107 -1.50 -22.43 -16.61
N VAL A 108 -2.80 -22.60 -16.39
CA VAL A 108 -3.33 -23.44 -15.31
C VAL A 108 -3.81 -24.73 -15.96
N VAL A 109 -3.11 -25.83 -15.68
CA VAL A 109 -3.42 -27.13 -16.29
C VAL A 109 -4.57 -27.78 -15.53
N ASP A 110 -4.45 -27.82 -14.21
CA ASP A 110 -5.45 -28.40 -13.31
C ASP A 110 -5.57 -27.56 -12.04
N GLN A 111 -6.48 -27.92 -11.14
CA GLN A 111 -6.61 -27.30 -9.82
C GLN A 111 -5.32 -27.32 -8.99
N ASN A 112 -4.48 -28.35 -9.19
CA ASN A 112 -3.28 -28.58 -8.41
C ASN A 112 -1.98 -28.29 -9.16
N ARG A 113 -2.03 -28.09 -10.49
CA ARG A 113 -0.85 -28.00 -11.36
C ARG A 113 -0.93 -26.76 -12.26
N ALA A 114 0.17 -26.02 -12.32
CA ALA A 114 0.40 -24.95 -13.28
C ALA A 114 1.53 -25.30 -14.24
N LEU A 115 1.43 -24.76 -15.45
CA LEU A 115 2.52 -24.66 -16.38
C LEU A 115 3.34 -23.42 -16.03
N VAL A 116 4.61 -23.62 -15.74
CA VAL A 116 5.49 -22.61 -15.18
C VAL A 116 6.68 -22.36 -16.12
N ASP A 117 7.09 -21.11 -16.22
CA ASP A 117 8.22 -20.71 -17.06
C ASP A 117 9.09 -19.65 -16.36
N ALA A 118 10.35 -19.58 -16.77
CA ALA A 118 11.33 -18.60 -16.33
C ALA A 118 12.42 -18.49 -17.41
N PRO A 119 13.12 -17.34 -17.55
CA PRO A 119 14.18 -17.19 -18.54
C PRO A 119 15.30 -18.24 -18.38
N ASP A 120 15.65 -18.57 -17.13
CA ASP A 120 16.74 -19.50 -16.79
C ASP A 120 16.30 -20.99 -16.71
N MET A 121 15.03 -21.28 -16.98
CA MET A 121 14.44 -22.61 -16.78
C MET A 121 13.74 -23.11 -18.04
N VAL A 122 13.70 -24.42 -18.23
CA VAL A 122 12.83 -25.02 -19.25
C VAL A 122 11.39 -25.02 -18.72
N ARG A 123 10.44 -24.72 -19.61
CA ARG A 123 9.02 -24.73 -19.29
C ARG A 123 8.64 -26.11 -18.73
N SER A 124 8.09 -26.13 -17.52
CA SER A 124 7.79 -27.36 -16.80
C SER A 124 6.48 -27.23 -16.04
N GLN A 125 5.85 -28.37 -15.76
CA GLN A 125 4.65 -28.41 -14.93
C GLN A 125 5.05 -28.46 -13.46
N MET A 126 4.41 -27.65 -12.62
CA MET A 126 4.64 -27.63 -11.18
C MET A 126 3.34 -27.63 -10.41
N ASN A 127 3.33 -28.31 -9.26
CA ASN A 127 2.18 -28.28 -8.36
C ASN A 127 2.12 -26.94 -7.60
N PHE A 128 0.92 -26.39 -7.38
CA PHE A 128 0.74 -25.14 -6.63
C PHE A 128 1.26 -25.22 -5.19
N LYS A 129 1.24 -26.40 -4.57
CA LYS A 129 1.84 -26.62 -3.23
C LYS A 129 3.33 -26.29 -3.18
N ARG A 130 4.05 -26.37 -4.31
CA ARG A 130 5.47 -26.02 -4.43
C ARG A 130 5.70 -24.52 -4.56
N LEU A 131 4.66 -23.77 -4.90
CA LEU A 131 4.74 -22.37 -5.28
C LEU A 131 4.12 -21.51 -4.18
N THR A 132 4.79 -20.42 -3.84
CA THR A 132 4.16 -19.34 -3.08
C THR A 132 3.90 -18.18 -4.03
N LEU A 133 2.63 -17.83 -4.22
CA LEU A 133 2.24 -16.72 -5.06
C LEU A 133 2.69 -15.39 -4.44
N THR A 134 3.11 -14.46 -5.30
CA THR A 134 3.48 -13.10 -4.90
C THR A 134 2.39 -12.10 -5.31
N ASP A 135 2.54 -10.86 -4.84
CA ASP A 135 1.64 -9.77 -5.23
C ASP A 135 1.92 -9.25 -6.65
N ILE A 136 3.08 -9.58 -7.22
CA ILE A 136 3.50 -9.09 -8.54
C ILE A 136 2.79 -9.90 -9.63
N LYS A 137 2.18 -9.17 -10.58
CA LYS A 137 1.54 -9.71 -11.77
C LYS A 137 2.09 -9.01 -13.01
N ILE A 138 2.26 -9.80 -14.07
CA ILE A 138 2.49 -9.33 -15.43
C ILE A 138 1.23 -9.66 -16.23
N ASP A 139 0.79 -8.75 -17.09
CA ASP A 139 -0.28 -9.06 -18.03
C ASP A 139 0.30 -9.73 -19.28
N ILE A 140 -0.02 -11.02 -19.44
CA ILE A 140 0.41 -11.85 -20.58
C ILE A 140 -0.76 -12.66 -21.10
N ASN A 141 -0.71 -13.01 -22.39
CA ASN A 141 -1.63 -13.95 -22.99
C ASN A 141 -1.40 -15.38 -22.44
N ARG A 142 -2.34 -16.30 -22.68
CA ARG A 142 -2.18 -17.71 -22.34
C ARG A 142 -1.09 -18.35 -23.21
N VAL A 143 -0.14 -19.05 -22.58
CA VAL A 143 0.98 -19.74 -23.26
C VAL A 143 1.81 -18.85 -24.22
N PRO A 144 2.48 -17.79 -23.72
CA PRO A 144 3.46 -17.03 -24.50
C PRO A 144 4.67 -17.86 -24.93
N LYS A 145 5.34 -17.39 -25.97
CA LYS A 145 6.71 -17.82 -26.31
C LYS A 145 7.70 -17.23 -25.29
N LYS A 146 8.87 -17.85 -25.14
CA LYS A 146 9.88 -17.39 -24.19
C LYS A 146 10.36 -15.96 -24.46
N THR A 147 10.51 -15.59 -25.74
CA THR A 147 10.88 -14.22 -26.15
C THR A 147 9.87 -13.20 -25.62
N THR A 148 8.58 -13.42 -25.90
CA THR A 148 7.50 -12.53 -25.43
C THR A 148 7.41 -12.45 -23.90
N LEU A 149 7.77 -13.51 -23.18
CA LEU A 149 7.80 -13.52 -21.72
C LEU A 149 8.94 -12.63 -21.18
N ILE A 150 10.12 -12.70 -21.81
CA ILE A 150 11.28 -11.87 -21.46
C ILE A 150 10.94 -10.40 -21.71
N ASP A 151 10.38 -10.08 -22.87
CA ASP A 151 9.95 -8.71 -23.20
C ASP A 151 8.93 -8.17 -22.19
N ALA A 152 7.96 -9.01 -21.77
CA ALA A 152 6.95 -8.61 -20.79
C ALA A 152 7.54 -8.44 -19.37
N MET A 153 8.52 -9.27 -19.01
CA MET A 153 9.26 -9.18 -17.74
C MET A 153 10.06 -7.88 -17.65
N GLU A 154 10.70 -7.48 -18.75
CA GLU A 154 11.46 -6.23 -18.86
C GLU A 154 10.53 -5.02 -18.86
N LYS A 155 9.45 -5.02 -19.65
CA LYS A 155 8.43 -3.94 -19.63
C LYS A 155 7.85 -3.66 -18.25
N THR A 156 7.72 -4.69 -17.41
CA THR A 156 7.10 -4.58 -16.08
C THR A 156 8.13 -4.39 -14.97
N ASP A 157 9.43 -4.46 -15.26
CA ASP A 157 10.54 -4.37 -14.30
C ASP A 157 10.37 -5.27 -13.06
N VAL A 158 10.02 -6.54 -13.29
CA VAL A 158 9.72 -7.48 -12.19
C VAL A 158 10.90 -7.66 -11.24
N LYS A 159 12.14 -7.63 -11.74
CA LYS A 159 13.35 -7.76 -10.93
C LYS A 159 13.42 -6.64 -9.88
N ASN A 160 13.26 -5.38 -10.32
CA ASN A 160 13.29 -4.21 -9.43
C ASN A 160 12.14 -4.24 -8.42
N LYS A 161 10.93 -4.59 -8.87
CA LYS A 161 9.75 -4.74 -7.97
C LYS A 161 9.99 -5.82 -6.92
N TRP A 162 10.60 -6.94 -7.29
CA TRP A 162 10.94 -8.02 -6.37
C TRP A 162 12.01 -7.60 -5.36
N GLU A 163 13.09 -6.96 -5.82
CA GLU A 163 14.16 -6.49 -4.94
C GLU A 163 13.72 -5.41 -3.96
N ASN A 164 12.73 -4.59 -4.34
CA ASN A 164 12.14 -3.59 -3.47
C ASN A 164 11.12 -4.16 -2.47
N SER A 165 10.51 -5.31 -2.80
CA SER A 165 9.55 -5.98 -1.94
C SER A 165 10.18 -6.37 -0.59
N SER A 166 9.41 -6.26 0.49
CA SER A 166 9.90 -6.63 1.84
C SER A 166 10.40 -8.08 1.89
N TRP A 167 9.74 -8.97 1.15
CA TRP A 167 10.10 -10.38 1.08
C TRP A 167 11.38 -10.62 0.27
N GLY A 168 11.51 -10.03 -0.91
CA GLY A 168 12.73 -10.09 -1.71
C GLY A 168 13.93 -9.52 -0.95
N ARG A 169 13.77 -8.37 -0.29
CA ARG A 169 14.79 -7.77 0.59
C ARG A 169 15.22 -8.72 1.70
N LYS A 170 14.27 -9.42 2.33
CA LYS A 170 14.56 -10.41 3.38
C LYS A 170 15.41 -11.55 2.84
N LEU A 171 15.10 -12.08 1.66
CA LEU A 171 15.88 -13.15 1.02
C LEU A 171 17.28 -12.67 0.61
N ILE A 172 17.41 -11.47 0.08
CA ILE A 172 18.72 -10.87 -0.27
C ILE A 172 19.57 -10.68 0.98
N VAL A 173 18.98 -10.21 2.09
CA VAL A 173 19.67 -10.10 3.38
C VAL A 173 20.09 -11.49 3.88
N GLN A 174 19.24 -12.50 3.76
CA GLN A 174 19.57 -13.87 4.16
C GLN A 174 20.74 -14.43 3.35
N LYS A 175 20.70 -14.30 2.01
CA LYS A 175 21.80 -14.70 1.11
C LYS A 175 23.11 -14.02 1.49
N ARG A 176 23.08 -12.69 1.67
CA ARG A 176 24.24 -11.92 2.13
C ARG A 176 24.76 -12.42 3.48
N ARG A 177 23.86 -12.74 4.42
CA ARG A 177 24.28 -13.22 5.75
C ARG A 177 24.94 -14.59 5.72
N THR A 178 24.50 -15.47 4.82
CA THR A 178 25.15 -16.77 4.61
C THR A 178 26.54 -16.62 3.98
N SER A 179 26.74 -15.62 3.12
CA SER A 179 28.03 -15.39 2.45
C SER A 179 29.06 -14.60 3.30
N LEU A 180 28.71 -14.14 4.51
CA LEU A 180 29.61 -13.33 5.33
C LEU A 180 30.73 -14.16 5.97
N ASN A 181 31.96 -13.73 5.72
CA ASN A 181 33.14 -14.20 6.44
C ASN A 181 33.14 -13.69 7.90
N ASP A 182 33.88 -14.35 8.79
CA ASP A 182 33.91 -14.03 10.21
C ASP A 182 34.32 -12.57 10.50
N PHE A 183 35.32 -12.08 9.76
CA PHE A 183 35.75 -10.69 9.86
C PHE A 183 34.64 -9.68 9.57
N ASP A 184 33.76 -9.96 8.60
CA ASP A 184 32.64 -9.08 8.29
C ASP A 184 31.54 -9.16 9.35
N ARG A 185 31.37 -10.30 10.02
CA ARG A 185 30.48 -10.41 11.18
C ARG A 185 30.98 -9.54 12.34
N PHE A 186 32.29 -9.47 12.54
CA PHE A 186 32.90 -8.57 13.53
C PHE A 186 32.64 -7.09 13.19
N LYS A 187 32.83 -6.67 11.93
CA LYS A 187 32.46 -5.32 11.47
C LYS A 187 31.00 -5.00 11.74
N LEU A 188 30.09 -5.93 11.41
CA LEU A 188 28.66 -5.77 11.67
C LEU A 188 28.33 -5.66 13.16
N LYS A 189 29.03 -6.40 14.03
CA LYS A 189 28.89 -6.28 15.49
C LYS A 189 29.24 -4.87 15.96
N LEU A 190 30.39 -4.34 15.54
CA LEU A 190 30.81 -2.98 15.91
C LEU A 190 29.83 -1.92 15.38
N ALA A 191 29.36 -2.05 14.13
CA ALA A 191 28.38 -1.14 13.56
C ALA A 191 27.04 -1.14 14.33
N LYS A 192 26.58 -2.31 14.79
CA LYS A 192 25.37 -2.44 15.62
C LYS A 192 25.51 -1.75 16.97
N ILE A 193 26.65 -1.93 17.65
CA ILE A 193 26.92 -1.27 18.94
C ILE A 193 26.91 0.24 18.78
N LYS A 194 27.61 0.77 17.76
CA LYS A 194 27.63 2.22 17.44
C LYS A 194 26.22 2.76 17.17
N LYS A 195 25.42 2.04 16.36
CA LYS A 195 24.03 2.42 16.06
C LYS A 195 23.15 2.43 17.31
N ALA A 196 23.22 1.41 18.15
CA ALA A 196 22.45 1.31 19.38
C ALA A 196 22.77 2.45 20.35
N GLY A 197 24.07 2.78 20.53
CA GLY A 197 24.48 3.91 21.35
C GLY A 197 23.93 5.26 20.87
N MET A 198 23.92 5.51 19.55
CA MET A 198 23.33 6.73 18.98
C MET A 198 21.81 6.80 19.18
N LEU A 199 21.10 5.68 18.97
CA LEU A 199 19.64 5.63 19.18
C LEU A 199 19.28 5.84 20.65
N GLY A 200 20.02 5.23 21.59
CA GLY A 200 19.83 5.42 23.02
C GLY A 200 19.94 6.89 23.44
N ARG A 201 20.97 7.60 22.95
CA ARG A 201 21.12 9.05 23.20
C ARG A 201 19.96 9.88 22.66
N LYS A 202 19.53 9.61 21.42
CA LYS A 202 18.38 10.32 20.81
C LYS A 202 17.09 10.08 21.58
N LEU A 203 16.83 8.83 21.95
CA LEU A 203 15.64 8.46 22.74
C LEU A 203 15.65 9.10 24.13
N ALA A 204 16.81 9.14 24.80
CA ALA A 204 16.95 9.81 26.09
C ALA A 204 16.63 11.32 25.99
N LYS A 205 17.08 11.99 24.92
CA LYS A 205 16.76 13.40 24.66
C LYS A 205 15.25 13.61 24.47
N LEU A 206 14.60 12.82 23.59
CA LEU A 206 13.16 12.91 23.34
C LEU A 206 12.33 12.65 24.61
N LYS A 207 12.73 11.67 25.43
CA LYS A 207 12.07 11.39 26.72
C LYS A 207 12.20 12.57 27.69
N LYS A 208 13.37 13.22 27.73
CA LYS A 208 13.58 14.42 28.56
C LYS A 208 12.71 15.58 28.09
N GLU A 209 12.59 15.80 26.78
CA GLU A 209 11.72 16.82 26.17
C GLU A 209 10.24 16.54 26.41
N THR A 210 9.82 15.27 26.48
CA THR A 210 8.42 14.89 26.75
C THR A 210 8.05 14.98 28.24
N ALA A 211 9.04 14.84 29.13
CA ALA A 211 8.86 14.88 30.58
C ALA A 211 8.94 16.30 31.16
N ALA A 212 9.47 17.25 30.40
CA ALA A 212 9.44 18.69 30.69
C ALA A 212 8.11 19.29 30.22
#